data_AF-A0A3N5TN74-F1
#
_entry.id   AF-A0A3N5TN74-F1
#
_cell.length_a   1.000
_cell.length_b   1.000
_cell.length_c   1.000
_cell.angle_alpha   90.00
_cell.angle_beta   90.00
_cell.angle_gamma   90.00
#
_symmetry.space_group_name_H-M   'P 1'
#
loop_
_entity.id
_entity.type
_entity.pdbx_description
1 polymer ?
#
loop_
_entity_poly.entity_id
_entity_poly.type
_entity_poly.pdbx_seq_one_letter_code
_entity_poly.pdbx_strand_id
1 'polypeptide(L)'
;MPGDRDDVDAVADERDGQPDPQEREVPHPEWPQDADAVDELADLAHRPSIRTGGDPSRCASIGCVSEWVVLLHVAVSFWFVAGLLGRNVTMARERSANDLSTLVELVDLSGRFERLMVIPGSFAVVVAGLLAAWAEGQPLAGTDDWWLLTSLILFVAIGVLVPTVFLPHGKVFEVALEDAKQRGEVTPELRTALRDPAVRNARAIELVVVAVILTLMVTKPF
;
A
#
# COMPACT_ATOMS: atom_id res chain seq x y z
N MET A 1 -3.50 -13.46 -56.39
CA MET A 1 -4.88 -13.96 -56.30
C MET A 1 -5.59 -13.16 -55.22
N PRO A 2 -6.60 -12.34 -55.55
CA PRO A 2 -7.46 -11.67 -54.58
C PRO A 2 -8.63 -12.60 -54.21
N GLY A 3 -9.05 -12.56 -52.94
CA GLY A 3 -10.16 -13.35 -52.40
C GLY A 3 -9.92 -13.53 -50.90
N ASP A 4 -10.85 -13.33 -49.99
CA ASP A 4 -12.26 -13.01 -50.12
C ASP A 4 -12.64 -12.27 -48.82
N ARG A 5 -13.63 -11.38 -48.92
CA ARG A 5 -14.22 -10.68 -47.78
C ARG A 5 -15.29 -11.58 -47.21
N ASP A 6 -15.11 -12.06 -45.99
CA ASP A 6 -16.21 -12.60 -45.21
C ASP A 6 -16.60 -11.58 -44.14
N ASP A 7 -17.76 -10.98 -44.42
CA ASP A 7 -18.60 -10.21 -43.53
C ASP A 7 -18.89 -10.99 -42.24
N VAL A 8 -18.60 -10.39 -41.09
CA VAL A 8 -19.08 -10.89 -39.80
C VAL A 8 -20.25 -10.02 -39.37
N ASP A 9 -21.41 -10.66 -39.35
CA ASP A 9 -22.72 -10.13 -39.01
C ASP A 9 -22.76 -9.40 -37.67
N ALA A 10 -23.53 -8.31 -37.65
CA ALA A 10 -23.91 -7.57 -36.47
C ALA A 10 -24.79 -8.45 -35.56
N VAL A 11 -24.30 -8.77 -34.37
CA VAL A 11 -25.09 -9.40 -33.31
C VAL A 11 -26.03 -8.36 -32.70
N ALA A 12 -27.31 -8.70 -32.71
CA ALA A 12 -28.40 -7.90 -32.20
C ALA A 12 -28.32 -7.70 -30.67
N ASP A 13 -28.66 -6.48 -30.27
CA ASP A 13 -28.83 -5.98 -28.92
C ASP A 13 -30.14 -6.54 -28.32
N GLU A 14 -30.06 -7.60 -27.53
CA GLU A 14 -31.15 -8.07 -26.66
C GLU A 14 -31.11 -7.31 -25.32
N ARG A 15 -31.54 -6.05 -25.36
CA ARG A 15 -32.07 -5.35 -24.19
C ARG A 15 -33.55 -5.70 -24.06
N ASP A 16 -33.87 -6.69 -23.23
CA ASP A 16 -35.23 -6.90 -22.77
C ASP A 16 -35.28 -7.20 -21.27
N GLY A 17 -35.88 -6.24 -20.56
CA GLY A 17 -36.93 -6.50 -19.58
C GLY A 17 -36.54 -7.28 -18.34
N GLN A 18 -36.04 -6.58 -17.31
CA GLN A 18 -36.24 -7.05 -15.94
C GLN A 18 -37.15 -6.06 -15.19
N PRO A 19 -38.31 -6.52 -14.69
CA PRO A 19 -39.31 -5.67 -14.05
C PRO A 19 -38.86 -5.20 -12.66
N ASP A 20 -39.25 -3.96 -12.35
CA ASP A 20 -39.12 -3.30 -11.05
C ASP A 20 -39.67 -4.19 -9.91
N PRO A 21 -38.88 -4.50 -8.88
CA PRO A 21 -39.41 -5.07 -7.66
C PRO A 21 -40.12 -3.97 -6.86
N GLN A 22 -41.45 -4.09 -6.90
CA GLN A 22 -42.46 -3.43 -6.08
C GLN A 22 -41.96 -2.84 -4.76
N GLU A 23 -42.24 -1.54 -4.61
CA GLU A 23 -42.20 -0.80 -3.35
C GLU A 23 -42.99 -1.55 -2.29
N ARG A 24 -42.26 -2.18 -1.37
CA ARG A 24 -42.82 -2.79 -0.17
C ARG A 24 -43.06 -1.66 0.83
N GLU A 25 -44.28 -1.16 0.84
CA GLU A 25 -44.80 -0.20 1.80
C GLU A 25 -44.59 -0.75 3.23
N VAL A 26 -43.61 -0.19 3.95
CA VAL A 26 -43.32 -0.56 5.34
C VAL A 26 -44.28 0.20 6.24
N PRO A 27 -45.05 -0.46 7.13
CA PRO A 27 -45.93 0.22 8.07
C PRO A 27 -45.13 1.11 9.02
N HIS A 28 -45.57 2.36 9.14
CA HIS A 28 -45.13 3.32 10.15
C HIS A 28 -45.28 2.73 11.57
N PRO A 29 -44.21 2.68 12.39
CA PRO A 29 -44.38 2.48 13.83
C PRO A 29 -44.95 3.76 14.46
N GLU A 30 -46.15 3.64 15.04
CA GLU A 30 -46.70 4.62 15.98
C GLU A 30 -45.73 4.77 17.16
N TRP A 31 -45.20 5.98 17.33
CA TRP A 31 -44.43 6.34 18.51
C TRP A 31 -45.40 6.65 19.66
N PRO A 32 -45.21 6.05 20.85
CA PRO A 32 -45.92 6.48 22.05
C PRO A 32 -45.56 7.93 22.40
N GLN A 33 -46.54 8.81 22.30
CA GLN A 33 -46.57 10.05 23.08
C GLN A 33 -46.84 9.69 24.55
N ASP A 34 -46.31 10.55 25.43
CA ASP A 34 -46.44 10.56 26.89
C ASP A 34 -45.32 9.83 27.64
N ALA A 35 -44.39 10.61 28.20
CA ALA A 35 -44.40 10.89 29.63
C ALA A 35 -43.13 11.65 30.07
N ASP A 36 -43.39 12.73 30.82
CA ASP A 36 -42.57 13.25 31.91
C ASP A 36 -41.28 14.01 31.58
N ALA A 37 -41.51 15.28 31.25
CA ALA A 37 -40.75 16.34 31.88
C ALA A 37 -40.98 16.34 33.41
N VAL A 38 -40.05 16.96 34.12
CA VAL A 38 -40.08 17.33 35.56
C VAL A 38 -39.58 16.25 36.54
N ASP A 39 -38.25 16.13 36.73
CA ASP A 39 -37.59 16.01 38.05
C ASP A 39 -36.07 15.74 37.98
N GLU A 40 -35.28 16.58 37.31
CA GLU A 40 -33.81 16.47 37.38
C GLU A 40 -33.11 17.83 37.50
N LEU A 41 -33.63 18.68 38.40
CA LEU A 41 -33.11 20.02 38.67
C LEU A 41 -32.81 20.25 40.16
N ALA A 42 -32.44 19.19 40.88
CA ALA A 42 -32.22 19.24 42.33
C ALA A 42 -30.94 18.53 42.83
N ASP A 43 -29.92 18.29 41.99
CA ASP A 43 -28.66 17.72 42.48
C ASP A 43 -27.39 18.28 41.80
N LEU A 44 -27.24 19.61 41.82
CA LEU A 44 -26.04 20.31 41.33
C LEU A 44 -25.21 21.00 42.43
N ALA A 45 -25.36 20.60 43.69
CA ALA A 45 -24.71 21.29 44.81
C ALA A 45 -23.46 20.61 45.39
N HIS A 46 -23.02 19.44 44.92
CA HIS A 46 -21.83 18.75 45.44
C HIS A 46 -20.92 18.19 44.34
N ARG A 47 -20.25 19.08 43.58
CA ARG A 47 -19.07 18.71 42.79
C ARG A 47 -17.79 19.05 43.57
N PRO A 48 -17.01 18.05 44.04
CA PRO A 48 -15.68 18.31 44.58
C PRO A 48 -14.80 18.84 43.45
N SER A 49 -14.15 19.98 43.69
CA SER A 49 -13.20 20.58 42.75
C SER A 49 -12.00 19.64 42.58
N ILE A 50 -12.03 18.80 41.54
CA ILE A 50 -10.85 18.08 41.09
C ILE A 50 -9.88 19.15 40.57
N ARG A 51 -8.87 19.41 41.39
CA ARG A 51 -7.71 20.25 41.09
C ARG A 51 -6.90 19.55 40.00
N THR A 52 -7.28 19.74 38.74
CA THR A 52 -6.43 19.43 37.58
C THR A 52 -5.31 20.45 37.51
N GLY A 53 -4.29 20.25 38.36
CA GLY A 53 -2.94 20.76 38.10
C GLY A 53 -2.32 19.96 36.96
N GLY A 54 -2.84 20.14 35.75
CA GLY A 54 -2.22 19.64 34.53
C GLY A 54 -1.00 20.50 34.24
N ASP A 55 0.19 19.97 34.51
CA ASP A 55 1.46 20.60 34.21
C ASP A 55 1.53 20.90 32.69
N PRO A 56 1.53 22.18 32.24
CA PRO A 56 1.51 22.53 30.82
C PRO A 56 2.74 22.00 30.06
N SER A 57 3.79 21.67 30.81
CA SER A 57 5.02 21.03 30.35
C SER A 57 4.80 19.64 29.72
N ARG A 58 3.76 18.89 30.17
CA ARG A 58 3.48 17.54 29.63
C ARG A 58 2.71 17.56 28.31
N CYS A 59 1.83 18.53 28.07
CA CYS A 59 1.15 18.68 26.79
C CYS A 59 2.10 19.14 25.68
N ALA A 60 3.04 20.05 25.99
CA ALA A 60 4.06 20.47 25.03
C ALA A 60 5.04 19.33 24.67
N SER A 61 5.35 18.45 25.64
CA SER A 61 6.22 17.28 25.45
C SER A 61 5.60 16.22 24.54
N ILE A 62 4.33 15.87 24.75
CA ILE A 62 3.65 14.84 23.94
C ILE A 62 3.42 15.32 22.50
N GLY A 63 3.04 16.59 22.31
CA GLY A 63 2.87 17.19 20.97
C GLY A 63 4.18 17.25 20.17
N CYS A 64 5.30 17.61 20.81
CA CYS A 64 6.62 17.61 20.18
C CYS A 64 7.03 16.20 19.72
N VAL A 65 6.83 15.19 20.57
CA VAL A 65 7.20 13.80 20.23
C VAL A 65 6.34 13.25 19.09
N SER A 66 5.04 13.53 19.08
CA SER A 66 4.14 13.12 17.99
C SER A 66 4.58 13.71 16.63
N GLU A 67 4.87 15.01 16.57
CA GLU A 67 5.30 15.68 15.34
C GLU A 67 6.62 15.08 14.78
N TRP A 68 7.60 14.81 15.64
CA TRP A 68 8.86 14.19 15.22
C TRP A 68 8.68 12.76 14.73
N VAL A 69 7.75 11.98 15.31
CA VAL A 69 7.48 10.61 14.87
C VAL A 69 6.81 10.59 13.50
N VAL A 70 5.85 11.48 13.25
CA VAL A 70 5.23 11.65 11.92
C VAL A 70 6.28 12.08 10.89
N LEU A 71 7.10 13.07 11.22
CA LEU A 71 8.18 13.53 10.34
C LEU A 71 9.17 12.40 10.02
N LEU A 72 9.54 11.59 11.02
CA LEU A 72 10.37 10.41 10.83
C LEU A 72 9.70 9.38 9.90
N HIS A 73 8.40 9.11 10.09
CA HIS A 73 7.65 8.19 9.22
C HIS A 73 7.64 8.68 7.77
N VAL A 74 7.40 9.98 7.54
CA VAL A 74 7.42 10.59 6.21
C VAL A 74 8.83 10.50 5.59
N ALA A 75 9.87 10.87 6.33
CA ALA A 75 11.26 10.81 5.85
C ALA A 75 11.68 9.39 5.45
N VAL A 76 11.35 8.40 6.29
CA VAL A 76 11.63 6.98 6.01
C VAL A 76 10.79 6.48 4.83
N SER A 77 9.56 6.96 4.67
CA SER A 77 8.72 6.63 3.51
C SER A 77 9.31 7.15 2.20
N PHE A 78 9.81 8.38 2.18
CA PHE A 78 10.54 8.92 1.01
C PHE A 78 11.80 8.09 0.72
N TRP A 79 12.55 7.72 1.76
CA TRP A 79 13.73 6.87 1.61
C TRP A 79 13.39 5.51 0.98
N PHE A 80 12.34 4.85 1.47
CA PHE A 80 11.84 3.59 0.94
C PHE A 80 11.39 3.71 -0.53
N VAL A 81 10.58 4.72 -0.85
CA VAL A 81 10.08 4.98 -2.22
C VAL A 81 11.23 5.28 -3.18
N ALA A 82 12.22 6.08 -2.75
CA ALA A 82 13.42 6.34 -3.55
C ALA A 82 14.18 5.05 -3.87
N GLY A 83 14.29 4.12 -2.91
CA GLY A 83 14.86 2.79 -3.12
C GLY A 83 14.09 1.98 -4.17
N LEU A 84 12.76 1.94 -4.07
CA LEU A 84 11.90 1.25 -5.03
C LEU A 84 12.06 1.81 -6.45
N LEU A 85 12.04 3.14 -6.59
CA LEU A 85 12.22 3.79 -7.89
C LEU A 85 13.62 3.54 -8.46
N GLY A 86 14.67 3.69 -7.65
CA GLY A 86 16.05 3.43 -8.05
C GLY A 86 16.26 2.01 -8.58
N ARG A 87 15.73 1.02 -7.87
CA ARG A 87 15.74 -0.39 -8.30
C ARG A 87 14.98 -0.59 -9.60
N ASN A 88 13.77 -0.07 -9.74
CA ASN A 88 12.94 -0.23 -10.93
C ASN A 88 13.58 0.41 -12.18
N VAL A 89 14.20 1.59 -12.05
CA VAL A 89 14.92 2.26 -13.13
C VAL A 89 16.15 1.45 -13.55
N THR A 90 16.89 0.90 -12.58
CA THR A 90 18.07 0.08 -12.85
C THR A 90 17.69 -1.20 -13.60
N MET A 91 16.64 -1.90 -13.16
CA MET A 91 16.10 -3.08 -13.85
C MET A 91 15.56 -2.77 -15.24
N ALA A 92 14.95 -1.59 -15.45
CA ALA A 92 14.50 -1.18 -16.77
C ALA A 92 15.68 -1.03 -17.74
N ARG A 93 16.84 -0.56 -17.26
CA ARG A 93 18.08 -0.50 -18.05
C ARG A 93 18.68 -1.89 -18.28
N GLU A 94 18.67 -2.79 -17.30
CA GLU A 94 19.19 -4.17 -17.45
C GLU A 94 18.55 -4.89 -18.64
N ARG A 95 17.23 -4.75 -18.81
CA ARG A 95 16.49 -5.40 -19.92
C ARG A 95 16.91 -4.91 -21.32
N SER A 96 17.55 -3.75 -21.38
CA SER A 96 18.03 -3.13 -22.61
C SER A 96 19.53 -3.33 -22.83
N ALA A 97 20.26 -3.83 -21.83
CA ALA A 97 21.69 -4.09 -21.92
C ALA A 97 21.96 -5.34 -22.77
N ASN A 98 22.86 -5.21 -23.75
CA ASN A 98 23.30 -6.32 -24.60
C ASN A 98 24.67 -6.88 -24.16
N ASP A 99 25.37 -6.16 -23.28
CA ASP A 99 26.68 -6.49 -22.77
C ASP A 99 26.57 -7.07 -21.35
N LEU A 100 27.30 -8.15 -21.10
CA LEU A 100 27.25 -8.87 -19.82
C LEU A 100 27.84 -8.05 -18.67
N SER A 101 28.93 -7.31 -18.91
CA SER A 101 29.57 -6.48 -17.86
C SER A 101 28.60 -5.42 -17.37
N THR A 102 27.98 -4.70 -18.31
CA THR A 102 26.97 -3.67 -18.02
C THR A 102 25.78 -4.26 -17.27
N LEU A 103 25.30 -5.44 -17.68
CA LEU A 103 24.20 -6.14 -17.03
C LEU A 103 24.55 -6.51 -15.58
N VAL A 104 25.72 -7.07 -15.32
CA VAL A 104 26.17 -7.45 -13.97
C VAL A 104 26.30 -6.23 -13.06
N GLU A 105 26.85 -5.13 -13.57
CA GLU A 105 26.96 -3.87 -12.80
C GLU A 105 25.59 -3.32 -12.41
N LEU A 106 24.64 -3.31 -13.35
CA LEU A 106 23.29 -2.85 -13.08
C LEU A 106 22.57 -3.76 -12.08
N VAL A 107 22.70 -5.08 -12.21
CA VAL A 107 22.11 -6.05 -11.25
C VAL A 107 22.68 -5.85 -9.85
N ASP A 108 24.00 -5.65 -9.71
CA ASP A 108 24.62 -5.35 -8.41
C ASP A 108 24.10 -4.03 -7.83
N LEU A 109 24.00 -2.99 -8.65
CA LEU A 109 23.46 -1.69 -8.24
C LEU A 109 21.99 -1.80 -7.78
N SER A 110 21.18 -2.56 -8.51
CA SER A 110 19.79 -2.86 -8.18
C SER A 110 19.68 -3.60 -6.84
N GLY A 111 20.56 -4.58 -6.60
CA GLY A 111 20.67 -5.30 -5.34
C GLY A 111 21.07 -4.41 -4.16
N ARG A 112 21.92 -3.40 -4.39
CA ARG A 112 22.27 -2.41 -3.35
C ARG A 112 21.08 -1.55 -2.95
N PHE A 113 20.28 -1.08 -3.91
CA PHE A 113 19.04 -0.34 -3.60
C PHE A 113 18.09 -1.20 -2.75
N GLU A 114 17.92 -2.48 -3.10
CA GLU A 114 17.07 -3.39 -2.35
C GLU A 114 17.55 -3.55 -0.90
N ARG A 115 18.83 -3.89 -0.74
CA ARG A 115 19.41 -4.22 0.57
C ARG A 115 19.62 -3.02 1.47
N LEU A 116 19.93 -1.84 0.91
CA LEU A 116 20.23 -0.64 1.70
C LEU A 116 19.01 0.24 1.93
N MET A 117 18.02 0.25 1.03
CA MET A 117 16.89 1.18 1.09
C MET A 117 15.56 0.46 1.21
N VAL A 118 15.27 -0.52 0.34
CA VAL A 118 13.93 -1.13 0.27
C VAL A 118 13.64 -2.03 1.48
N ILE A 119 14.53 -2.99 1.79
CA ILE A 119 14.36 -3.91 2.92
C ILE A 119 14.33 -3.16 4.25
N PRO A 120 15.37 -2.40 4.65
CA PRO A 120 15.34 -1.69 5.92
C PRO A 120 14.29 -0.58 5.95
N GLY A 121 14.06 0.10 4.82
CA GLY A 121 13.02 1.11 4.70
C GLY A 121 11.62 0.55 4.91
N SER A 122 11.32 -0.64 4.38
CA SER A 122 10.03 -1.30 4.56
C SER A 122 9.71 -1.55 6.04
N PHE A 123 10.65 -2.12 6.79
CA PHE A 123 10.50 -2.32 8.23
C PHE A 123 10.37 -0.99 8.97
N ALA A 124 11.19 -0.01 8.62
CA ALA A 124 11.19 1.29 9.27
C ALA A 124 9.90 2.07 9.01
N VAL A 125 9.31 2.01 7.81
CA VAL A 125 8.01 2.62 7.47
C VAL A 125 6.92 2.03 8.36
N VAL A 126 6.85 0.70 8.50
CA VAL A 126 5.83 0.03 9.33
C VAL A 126 5.99 0.41 10.79
N VAL A 127 7.22 0.31 11.34
CA VAL A 127 7.47 0.63 12.74
C VAL A 127 7.15 2.10 13.03
N ALA A 128 7.64 3.02 12.20
CA ALA A 128 7.38 4.45 12.37
C ALA A 128 5.90 4.79 12.20
N GLY A 129 5.20 4.14 11.27
CA GLY A 129 3.77 4.36 11.03
C GLY A 129 2.89 3.88 12.18
N LEU A 130 3.22 2.71 12.76
CA LEU A 130 2.54 2.22 13.95
C LEU A 130 2.81 3.11 15.17
N LEU A 131 4.03 3.61 15.32
CA LEU A 131 4.37 4.56 16.39
C LEU A 131 3.64 5.90 16.19
N ALA A 132 3.51 6.40 14.96
CA ALA A 132 2.78 7.62 14.64
C ALA A 132 1.29 7.47 15.00
N ALA A 133 0.65 6.40 14.52
CA ALA A 133 -0.75 6.11 14.82
C ALA A 133 -1.00 5.97 16.34
N TRP A 134 -0.08 5.32 17.05
CA TRP A 134 -0.16 5.19 18.51
C TRP A 134 0.03 6.53 19.24
N ALA A 135 0.97 7.36 18.81
CA ALA A 135 1.24 8.67 19.41
C ALA A 135 0.06 9.64 19.26
N GLU A 136 -0.69 9.54 18.16
CA GLU A 136 -1.87 10.36 17.90
C GLU A 136 -3.18 9.78 18.43
N GLY A 137 -3.13 8.56 18.98
CA GLY A 137 -4.32 7.87 19.49
C GLY A 137 -5.29 7.44 18.40
N GLN A 138 -4.83 7.30 17.15
CA GLN A 138 -5.65 6.86 16.03
C GLN A 138 -5.95 5.36 16.14
N PRO A 139 -7.24 4.95 16.12
CA PRO A 139 -7.58 3.53 16.12
C PRO A 139 -7.17 2.88 14.81
N LEU A 140 -6.43 1.76 14.88
CA LEU A 140 -6.08 0.98 13.68
C LEU A 140 -7.30 0.38 12.99
N ALA A 141 -8.40 0.17 13.72
CA ALA A 141 -9.69 -0.25 13.20
C ALA A 141 -10.79 0.48 13.99
N GLY A 142 -11.54 1.37 13.33
CA GLY A 142 -12.65 2.12 13.89
C GLY A 142 -13.90 2.00 13.03
N THR A 143 -15.07 2.37 13.57
CA THR A 143 -16.36 2.26 12.87
C THR A 143 -16.43 3.08 11.58
N ASP A 144 -15.72 4.22 11.52
CA ASP A 144 -15.88 5.19 10.43
C ASP A 144 -14.60 5.48 9.61
N ASP A 145 -13.42 5.07 10.06
CA ASP A 145 -12.15 5.30 9.34
C ASP A 145 -11.31 4.02 9.21
N TRP A 146 -11.42 3.38 8.04
CA TRP A 146 -10.72 2.14 7.67
C TRP A 146 -9.44 2.37 6.87
N TRP A 147 -9.06 3.62 6.63
CA TRP A 147 -8.00 3.97 5.69
C TRP A 147 -6.60 3.56 6.18
N LEU A 148 -6.32 3.69 7.48
CA LEU A 148 -5.08 3.21 8.10
C LEU A 148 -4.96 1.70 7.99
N LEU A 149 -6.03 0.97 8.33
CA LEU A 149 -6.07 -0.48 8.22
C LEU A 149 -5.88 -0.92 6.77
N THR A 150 -6.57 -0.25 5.84
CA THR A 150 -6.50 -0.53 4.41
C THR A 150 -5.07 -0.34 3.90
N SER A 151 -4.43 0.78 4.26
CA SER A 151 -3.03 1.05 3.90
C SER A 151 -2.07 0.00 4.46
N LEU A 152 -2.27 -0.41 5.72
CA LEU A 152 -1.47 -1.46 6.36
C LEU A 152 -1.69 -2.83 5.67
N ILE A 153 -2.92 -3.20 5.35
CA ILE A 153 -3.25 -4.44 4.63
C ILE A 153 -2.62 -4.43 3.25
N LEU A 154 -2.73 -3.32 2.51
CA LEU A 154 -2.09 -3.17 1.19
C LEU A 154 -0.57 -3.32 1.30
N PHE A 155 0.04 -2.75 2.33
CA PHE A 155 1.48 -2.87 2.58
C PHE A 155 1.89 -4.31 2.87
N VAL A 156 1.17 -5.00 3.75
CA VAL A 156 1.41 -6.41 4.07
C VAL A 156 1.21 -7.29 2.83
N ALA A 157 0.20 -6.99 2.00
CA ALA A 157 -0.05 -7.70 0.76
C ALA A 157 1.15 -7.61 -0.20
N ILE A 158 1.79 -6.44 -0.34
CA ILE A 158 3.06 -6.31 -1.07
C ILE A 158 4.14 -7.21 -0.46
N GLY A 159 4.24 -7.24 0.88
CA GLY A 159 5.20 -8.11 1.57
C GLY A 159 5.03 -9.59 1.23
N VAL A 160 3.81 -10.06 0.99
CA VAL A 160 3.51 -11.44 0.58
C VAL A 160 4.03 -11.76 -0.82
N LEU A 161 4.16 -10.77 -1.73
CA LEU A 161 4.75 -10.98 -3.06
C LEU A 161 6.22 -11.43 -2.97
N VAL A 162 6.93 -11.07 -1.89
CA VAL A 162 8.35 -11.43 -1.69
C VAL A 162 8.56 -12.94 -1.62
N PRO A 163 8.00 -13.67 -0.65
CA PRO A 163 8.18 -15.11 -0.58
C PRO A 163 7.47 -15.88 -1.70
N THR A 164 6.40 -15.33 -2.28
CA THR A 164 5.57 -16.05 -3.26
C THR A 164 6.06 -15.91 -4.69
N VAL A 165 6.57 -14.73 -5.09
CA VAL A 165 7.00 -14.45 -6.47
C VAL A 165 8.48 -14.11 -6.53
N PHE A 166 8.96 -13.17 -5.70
CA PHE A 166 10.34 -12.69 -5.86
C PHE A 166 11.39 -13.72 -5.44
N LEU A 167 11.19 -14.48 -4.36
CA LEU A 167 12.16 -15.49 -3.93
C LEU A 167 12.31 -16.68 -4.91
N PRO A 168 11.23 -17.32 -5.41
CA PRO A 168 11.36 -18.42 -6.36
C PRO A 168 12.01 -17.99 -7.68
N HIS A 169 11.55 -16.87 -8.24
CA HIS A 169 12.06 -16.37 -9.51
C HIS A 169 13.46 -15.77 -9.39
N GLY A 170 13.79 -15.19 -8.23
CA GLY A 170 15.14 -14.71 -7.92
C GLY A 170 16.18 -15.82 -7.97
N LYS A 171 15.87 -17.02 -7.45
CA LYS A 171 16.77 -18.17 -7.52
C LYS A 171 17.04 -18.63 -8.96
N VAL A 172 16.01 -18.67 -9.80
CA VAL A 172 16.16 -19.02 -11.22
C VAL A 172 17.04 -18.00 -11.93
N PHE A 173 16.82 -16.72 -11.66
CA PHE A 173 17.64 -15.63 -12.18
C PHE A 173 19.10 -15.72 -11.72
N GLU A 174 19.36 -15.96 -10.43
CA GLU A 174 20.71 -16.11 -9.87
C GLU A 174 21.49 -17.24 -10.55
N VAL A 175 20.86 -18.41 -10.72
CA VAL A 175 21.49 -19.55 -11.41
C VAL A 175 21.81 -19.21 -12.86
N ALA A 176 20.89 -18.56 -13.58
CA ALA A 176 21.09 -18.16 -14.96
C ALA A 176 22.18 -17.07 -15.10
N LEU A 177 22.25 -16.15 -14.14
CA LEU A 177 23.28 -15.11 -14.10
C LEU A 177 24.67 -15.69 -13.84
N GLU A 178 24.77 -16.68 -12.96
CA GLU A 178 26.03 -17.35 -12.66
C GLU A 178 26.55 -18.16 -13.86
N ASP A 179 25.68 -18.89 -14.56
CA ASP A 179 26.05 -19.58 -15.81
C ASP A 179 26.51 -18.58 -16.89
N ALA A 180 25.81 -17.46 -17.05
CA ALA A 180 26.22 -16.40 -17.97
C ALA A 180 27.59 -15.80 -17.62
N LYS A 181 27.88 -15.59 -16.32
CA LYS A 181 29.21 -15.15 -15.86
C LYS A 181 30.30 -16.17 -16.18
N GLN A 182 30.02 -17.46 -16.02
CA GLN A 182 30.98 -18.52 -16.34
C GLN A 182 31.28 -18.61 -17.85
N ARG A 183 30.27 -18.38 -18.69
CA ARG A 183 30.43 -18.39 -20.15
C ARG A 183 30.95 -17.06 -20.73
N GLY A 184 30.89 -15.98 -19.95
CA GLY A 184 31.29 -14.65 -20.38
C GLY A 184 30.36 -14.01 -21.41
N GLU A 185 29.15 -14.55 -21.59
CA GLU A 185 28.17 -14.06 -22.55
C GLU A 185 26.75 -14.04 -21.98
N VAL A 186 25.87 -13.22 -22.55
CA VAL A 186 24.46 -13.17 -22.15
C VAL A 186 23.73 -14.39 -22.73
N THR A 187 23.47 -15.38 -21.88
CA THR A 187 22.82 -16.63 -22.28
C THR A 187 21.31 -16.46 -22.57
N PRO A 188 20.72 -17.31 -23.42
CA PRO A 188 19.26 -17.33 -23.65
C PRO A 188 18.45 -17.51 -22.37
N GLU A 189 18.96 -18.29 -21.43
CA GLU A 189 18.35 -18.56 -20.12
C GLU A 189 18.31 -17.28 -19.28
N LEU A 190 19.43 -16.55 -19.21
CA LEU A 190 19.48 -15.26 -18.50
C LEU A 190 18.53 -14.23 -19.13
N ARG A 191 18.48 -14.16 -20.47
CA ARG A 191 17.56 -13.26 -21.18
C ARG A 191 16.10 -13.60 -20.91
N THR A 192 15.78 -14.87 -20.76
CA THR A 192 14.43 -15.34 -20.42
C THR A 192 14.08 -14.96 -18.99
N ALA A 193 14.99 -15.20 -18.04
CA ALA A 193 14.79 -14.83 -16.63
C ALA A 193 14.63 -13.32 -16.43
N LEU A 194 15.39 -12.49 -17.16
CA LEU A 194 15.26 -11.02 -17.13
C LEU A 194 13.91 -10.50 -17.65
N ARG A 195 13.27 -11.27 -18.53
CA ARG A 195 12.00 -10.92 -19.19
C ARG A 195 10.82 -11.68 -18.60
N ASP A 196 10.98 -12.26 -17.42
CA ASP A 196 9.92 -12.98 -16.75
C ASP A 196 8.69 -12.09 -16.51
N PRO A 197 7.54 -12.40 -17.13
CA PRO A 197 6.33 -11.59 -16.99
C PRO A 197 5.78 -11.61 -15.57
N ALA A 198 5.99 -12.67 -14.79
CA ALA A 198 5.50 -12.77 -13.42
C ALA A 198 6.21 -11.75 -12.52
N VAL A 199 7.54 -11.68 -12.60
CA VAL A 199 8.33 -10.69 -11.86
C VAL A 199 7.98 -9.27 -12.32
N ARG A 200 7.85 -9.05 -13.63
CA ARG A 200 7.48 -7.73 -14.17
C ARG A 200 6.11 -7.27 -13.66
N ASN A 201 5.11 -8.15 -13.70
CA ASN A 201 3.76 -7.83 -13.25
C ASN A 201 3.73 -7.61 -11.73
N ALA A 202 4.42 -8.45 -10.95
CA ALA A 202 4.53 -8.28 -9.49
C ALA A 202 5.17 -6.93 -9.11
N ARG A 203 6.21 -6.49 -9.82
CA ARG A 203 6.82 -5.16 -9.63
C ARG A 203 5.88 -4.01 -10.02
N ALA A 204 5.11 -4.17 -11.09
CA ALA A 204 4.11 -3.17 -11.47
C ALA A 204 3.00 -3.06 -10.41
N ILE A 205 2.52 -4.20 -9.89
CA ILE A 205 1.55 -4.24 -8.78
C ILE A 205 2.13 -3.57 -7.54
N GLU A 206 3.37 -3.88 -7.16
CA GLU A 206 4.06 -3.24 -6.03
C GLU A 206 4.07 -1.72 -6.16
N LEU A 207 4.44 -1.18 -7.33
CA LEU A 207 4.42 0.28 -7.57
C LEU A 207 3.02 0.88 -7.51
N VAL A 208 2.02 0.21 -8.09
CA VAL A 208 0.63 0.69 -8.07
C VAL A 208 0.10 0.70 -6.63
N VAL A 209 0.32 -0.36 -5.87
CA VAL A 209 -0.14 -0.45 -4.47
C VAL A 209 0.57 0.58 -3.60
N VAL A 210 1.88 0.79 -3.77
CA VAL A 210 2.61 1.86 -3.06
C VAL A 210 2.04 3.23 -3.42
N ALA A 211 1.75 3.50 -4.69
CA ALA A 211 1.12 4.76 -5.10
C ALA A 211 -0.27 4.97 -4.48
N VAL A 212 -1.06 3.90 -4.36
CA VAL A 212 -2.37 3.93 -3.67
C VAL A 212 -2.18 4.23 -2.18
N ILE A 213 -1.26 3.56 -1.49
CA ILE A 213 -0.96 3.82 -0.07
C ILE A 213 -0.57 5.29 0.13
N LEU A 214 0.34 5.81 -0.70
CA LEU A 214 0.75 7.22 -0.63
C LEU A 214 -0.44 8.16 -0.84
N THR A 215 -1.32 7.85 -1.79
CA THR A 215 -2.52 8.66 -2.05
C THR A 215 -3.46 8.65 -0.83
N LEU A 216 -3.67 7.49 -0.21
CA LEU A 216 -4.48 7.37 1.01
C LEU A 216 -3.88 8.22 2.15
N MET A 217 -2.58 8.12 2.37
CA MET A 217 -1.87 8.84 3.43
C MET A 217 -1.80 10.36 3.20
N VAL A 218 -1.79 10.82 1.95
CA VAL A 218 -1.75 12.25 1.61
C VAL A 218 -3.15 12.88 1.64
N THR A 219 -4.18 12.15 1.21
CA THR A 219 -5.56 12.68 1.16
C THR A 219 -6.23 12.67 2.53
N LYS A 220 -5.83 11.76 3.41
CA LYS A 220 -6.20 11.76 4.83
C LYS A 220 -4.91 11.64 5.66
N PRO A 221 -4.22 12.77 5.91
CA PRO A 221 -3.05 12.74 6.77
C PRO A 221 -3.46 12.39 8.21
N PHE A 222 -2.48 11.86 8.92
CA PHE A 222 -2.41 11.72 10.38
C PHE A 222 -3.05 12.93 11.10
#